data_AF-A0A383VM64-F1
#
_entry.id   AF-A0A383VM64-F1
#
_cell.length_a   1.000
_cell.length_b   1.000
_cell.length_c   1.000
_cell.angle_alpha   90.00
_cell.angle_beta   90.00
_cell.angle_gamma   90.00
#
_symmetry.space_group_name_H-M   'P 1'
#
loop_
_entity.id
_entity.type
_entity.pdbx_description
1 polymer ?
#
loop_
_entity_poly.entity_id
_entity_poly.type
_entity_poly.pdbx_seq_one_letter_code
_entity_poly.pdbx_strand_id
1 'polypeptide(L)'
;MPHLLAVSLLLFLLQGYANAAALPTCASAQAALTAQLRLQPEQLQGCVQLSDAIVLRYGVKGDIATFAIQAQLPPKTAYLGVGLSELGSMKGADMFILNATTSGTAAAPGWRLVDAYAPGFVRPVADKQQDTKLLGVSSTSNSGLIAAWQRHVAPCDAQDLPLPSTPIHVLWAYGASWGYHGTVNRGSSLVSFLDQPLQQQQQQQKKEPLSVTAASGPAATSSNVAAAAGGAAAGLPAGVKVLELTYPVTIPEHTTTYFVQYFKLPSNKKYHILRYEPITNSQLLHHGVAYSCDAKAAAAVKAMKSLGPFDRFKHDMQCEQFYMLVVPNTTAYDAPQSAGLPMGTPGSQYLALELHYNNPEGLTGQKDKGSGLRVYYTDVLRPHDIGLITLQQPVLNIPPGQAVLRSNVSVCPSECTAKFKGPLTLLDGFFHMHGLGKSIITRRFRNGTELSPVGQLRSYDYEFQGNTPINSEARTLLPGDTLTLQCTFDSTSRRNMTRSGPATADEMCFHWLSYYPAQEDMGLCYSFGNRPFSVCGASMPKQLSDALHSRNGTSNVAAQMMKLLSDGVLLPAADPAEGSKPYREVCSSKPVA
;
A
#
# COMPACT_ATOMS: atom_id res chain seq x y z
N MET A 1 2.93 75.06 2.37
CA MET A 1 3.74 73.92 1.91
C MET A 1 3.54 72.68 2.80
N PRO A 2 2.44 71.90 2.65
CA PRO A 2 2.34 70.58 3.28
C PRO A 2 2.26 69.41 2.27
N HIS A 3 2.31 69.67 0.95
CA HIS A 3 2.04 68.65 -0.07
C HIS A 3 3.23 67.80 -0.53
N LEU A 4 4.47 68.08 -0.10
CA LEU A 4 5.64 67.27 -0.49
C LEU A 4 6.03 66.16 0.52
N LEU A 5 5.51 66.18 1.76
CA LEU A 5 5.84 65.15 2.77
C LEU A 5 4.91 63.93 2.71
N ALA A 6 3.70 64.08 2.17
CA ALA A 6 2.73 62.97 2.07
C ALA A 6 3.03 61.99 0.92
N VAL A 7 3.68 62.45 -0.16
CA VAL A 7 4.00 61.60 -1.32
C VAL A 7 5.23 60.73 -1.07
N SER A 8 6.22 61.21 -0.30
CA SER A 8 7.37 60.39 0.10
C SER A 8 7.00 59.32 1.14
N LEU A 9 6.05 59.59 2.05
CA LEU A 9 5.64 58.58 3.04
C LEU A 9 4.77 57.47 2.43
N LEU A 10 4.01 57.77 1.37
CA LEU A 10 3.21 56.76 0.65
C LEU A 10 4.06 55.88 -0.28
N LEU A 11 5.15 56.40 -0.85
CA LEU A 11 6.12 55.58 -1.61
C LEU A 11 6.98 54.69 -0.70
N PHE A 12 7.28 55.12 0.53
CA PHE A 12 7.97 54.26 1.51
C PHE A 12 7.05 53.19 2.15
N LEU A 13 5.74 53.44 2.27
CA LEU A 13 4.78 52.44 2.74
C LEU A 13 4.40 51.40 1.67
N LEU A 14 4.59 51.69 0.38
CA LEU A 14 4.45 50.71 -0.71
C LEU A 14 5.73 49.91 -1.00
N GLN A 15 6.90 50.38 -0.58
CA GLN A 15 8.16 49.61 -0.61
C GLN A 15 8.41 48.77 0.65
N GLY A 16 7.56 48.93 1.68
CA GLY A 16 7.61 48.18 2.95
C GLY A 16 6.81 46.88 2.98
N TYR A 17 6.08 46.54 1.91
CA TYR A 17 5.55 45.17 1.74
C TYR A 17 6.71 44.27 1.33
N ALA A 18 7.48 43.85 2.34
CA ALA A 18 8.50 42.84 2.23
C ALA A 18 7.96 41.65 1.42
N ASN A 19 8.63 41.36 0.31
CA ASN A 19 8.45 40.20 -0.54
C ASN A 19 8.23 38.94 0.32
N ALA A 20 6.98 38.50 0.47
CA ALA A 20 6.72 37.12 0.87
C ALA A 20 7.33 36.25 -0.23
N ALA A 21 8.36 35.46 0.10
CA ALA A 21 8.98 34.55 -0.85
C ALA A 21 7.88 33.65 -1.45
N ALA A 22 7.79 33.63 -2.78
CA ALA A 22 6.77 32.84 -3.47
C ALA A 22 6.92 31.36 -3.11
N LEU A 23 5.80 30.69 -2.83
CA LEU A 23 5.78 29.26 -2.51
C LEU A 23 6.34 28.43 -3.67
N PRO A 24 7.13 27.39 -3.38
CA PRO A 24 7.76 26.59 -4.42
C PRO A 24 6.71 25.77 -5.17
N THR A 25 6.90 25.68 -6.47
CA THR A 25 6.09 24.84 -7.37
C THR A 25 7.02 23.99 -8.22
N CYS A 26 6.50 22.89 -8.78
CA CYS A 26 7.29 22.09 -9.72
C CYS A 26 7.93 22.93 -10.85
N ALA A 27 7.21 23.92 -11.37
CA ALA A 27 7.72 24.80 -12.41
C ALA A 27 8.86 25.72 -11.91
N SER A 28 8.73 26.32 -10.72
CA SER A 28 9.73 27.23 -10.17
C SER A 28 10.97 26.52 -9.61
N ALA A 29 10.81 25.28 -9.13
CA ALA A 29 11.88 24.52 -8.49
C ALA A 29 13.02 24.15 -9.44
N GLN A 30 12.72 23.84 -10.71
CA GLN A 30 13.77 23.49 -11.67
C GLN A 30 14.81 24.60 -11.83
N ALA A 31 14.34 25.84 -12.00
CA ALA A 31 15.21 26.99 -12.20
C ALA A 31 16.04 27.30 -10.96
N ALA A 32 15.43 27.28 -9.77
CA ALA A 32 16.11 27.56 -8.51
C ALA A 32 17.19 26.51 -8.19
N LEU A 33 16.89 25.23 -8.39
CA LEU A 33 17.83 24.13 -8.15
C LEU A 33 19.01 24.14 -9.13
N THR A 34 18.74 24.41 -10.41
CA THR A 34 19.78 24.52 -11.45
C THR A 34 20.71 25.70 -11.16
N ALA A 35 20.16 26.87 -10.82
CA ALA A 35 20.94 28.08 -10.58
C ALA A 35 21.79 28.02 -9.30
N GLN A 36 21.25 27.49 -8.21
CA GLN A 36 21.93 27.51 -6.91
C GLN A 36 22.85 26.30 -6.68
N LEU A 37 22.48 25.11 -7.17
CA LEU A 37 23.23 23.87 -6.93
C LEU A 37 23.97 23.33 -8.17
N ARG A 38 23.92 24.06 -9.30
CA ARG A 38 24.56 23.69 -10.58
C ARG A 38 24.14 22.30 -11.12
N LEU A 39 22.95 21.84 -10.76
CA LEU A 39 22.38 20.59 -11.28
C LEU A 39 21.81 20.81 -12.68
N GLN A 40 22.06 19.88 -13.60
CA GLN A 40 21.51 19.96 -14.94
C GLN A 40 20.02 19.54 -14.95
N PRO A 41 19.16 20.17 -15.76
CA PRO A 41 17.73 19.82 -15.82
C PRO A 41 17.45 18.35 -16.13
N GLU A 42 18.31 17.73 -16.93
CA GLU A 42 18.18 16.32 -17.32
C GLU A 42 18.42 15.37 -16.13
N GLN A 43 19.03 15.83 -15.04
CA GLN A 43 19.21 15.08 -13.80
C GLN A 43 17.96 15.08 -12.90
N LEU A 44 16.99 15.96 -13.15
CA LEU A 44 15.82 16.20 -12.29
C LEU A 44 14.51 16.21 -13.09
N GLN A 45 14.26 15.13 -13.83
CA GLN A 45 13.12 15.00 -14.74
C GLN A 45 11.78 14.87 -14.00
N GLY A 46 11.79 14.21 -12.85
CA GLY A 46 10.63 13.99 -12.00
C GLY A 46 10.37 15.16 -11.05
N CYS A 47 9.10 15.38 -10.73
CA CYS A 47 8.70 16.37 -9.73
C CYS A 47 7.40 16.00 -9.02
N VAL A 48 7.39 16.16 -7.70
CA VAL A 48 6.21 16.02 -6.85
C VAL A 48 6.08 17.23 -5.92
N GLN A 49 4.86 17.76 -5.84
CA GLN A 49 4.49 18.75 -4.83
C GLN A 49 4.12 17.97 -3.55
N LEU A 50 4.98 18.00 -2.54
CA LEU A 50 4.76 17.28 -1.28
C LEU A 50 3.82 18.04 -0.34
N SER A 51 3.89 19.37 -0.38
CA SER A 51 2.95 20.29 0.27
C SER A 51 3.00 21.64 -0.46
N ASP A 52 2.15 22.60 -0.08
CA ASP A 52 2.22 23.96 -0.62
C ASP A 52 3.59 24.63 -0.39
N ALA A 53 4.33 24.16 0.63
CA ALA A 53 5.63 24.70 1.02
C ALA A 53 6.82 23.85 0.55
N ILE A 54 6.62 22.65 0.00
CA ILE A 54 7.71 21.69 -0.26
C ILE A 54 7.54 21.02 -1.62
N VAL A 55 8.58 21.12 -2.45
CA VAL A 55 8.68 20.44 -3.74
C VAL A 55 9.90 19.53 -3.73
N LEU A 56 9.69 18.27 -4.10
CA LEU A 56 10.77 17.31 -4.37
C LEU A 56 10.89 17.08 -5.87
N ARG A 57 12.07 17.34 -6.41
CA ARG A 57 12.47 16.91 -7.74
C ARG A 57 13.43 15.72 -7.64
N TYR A 58 13.42 14.88 -8.66
CA TYR A 58 14.25 13.69 -8.67
C TYR A 58 14.60 13.25 -10.09
N GLY A 59 15.62 12.41 -10.21
CA GLY A 59 15.94 11.72 -11.44
C GLY A 59 16.86 10.54 -11.17
N VAL A 60 16.77 9.53 -12.03
CA VAL A 60 17.57 8.30 -11.93
C VAL A 60 18.40 8.13 -13.19
N LYS A 61 19.70 7.91 -13.03
CA LYS A 61 20.64 7.66 -14.14
C LYS A 61 21.50 6.44 -13.81
N GLY A 62 21.26 5.34 -14.52
CA GLY A 62 21.87 4.06 -14.17
C GLY A 62 21.44 3.64 -12.78
N ASP A 63 22.40 3.35 -11.91
CA ASP A 63 22.16 2.94 -10.52
C ASP A 63 22.20 4.10 -9.52
N ILE A 64 22.22 5.37 -9.98
CA ILE A 64 22.24 6.54 -9.09
C ILE A 64 20.93 7.30 -9.18
N ALA A 65 20.31 7.51 -8.03
CA ALA A 65 19.18 8.40 -7.84
C ALA A 65 19.66 9.75 -7.30
N THR A 66 19.15 10.83 -7.88
CA THR A 66 19.39 12.21 -7.42
C THR A 66 18.07 12.78 -6.92
N PHE A 67 18.10 13.34 -5.71
CA PHE A 67 16.98 14.02 -5.08
C PHE A 67 17.33 15.49 -4.88
N ALA A 68 16.37 16.38 -5.09
CA ALA A 68 16.55 17.80 -4.87
C ALA A 68 15.26 18.42 -4.32
N ILE A 69 15.36 19.07 -3.18
CA ILE A 69 14.23 19.68 -2.49
C ILE A 69 14.32 21.19 -2.56
N GLN A 70 13.18 21.84 -2.80
CA GLN A 70 12.98 23.27 -2.55
C GLN A 70 11.84 23.41 -1.54
N ALA A 71 12.10 24.10 -0.45
CA ALA A 71 11.14 24.29 0.62
C ALA A 71 11.10 25.74 1.11
N GLN A 72 9.92 26.18 1.53
CA GLN A 72 9.68 27.46 2.19
C GLN A 72 9.20 27.17 3.63
N LEU A 73 10.13 27.14 4.59
CA LEU A 73 9.89 26.61 5.94
C LEU A 73 9.84 27.74 6.98
N PRO A 74 9.05 27.64 8.06
CA PRO A 74 8.98 28.67 9.08
C PRO A 74 10.37 29.07 9.63
N PRO A 75 10.56 30.35 10.04
CA PRO A 75 11.79 30.76 10.71
C PRO A 75 12.09 29.86 11.92
N LYS A 76 13.37 29.58 12.18
CA LYS A 76 13.85 28.65 13.24
C LYS A 76 13.54 27.17 13.01
N THR A 77 13.17 26.77 11.79
CA THR A 77 13.14 25.33 11.45
C THR A 77 14.53 24.73 11.63
N ALA A 78 14.62 23.70 12.46
CA ALA A 78 15.87 23.03 12.79
C ALA A 78 16.10 21.77 11.94
N TYR A 79 15.04 21.16 11.40
CA TYR A 79 15.18 20.03 10.51
C TYR A 79 14.06 19.97 9.46
N LEU A 80 14.39 19.36 8.32
CA LEU A 80 13.45 18.84 7.33
C LEU A 80 13.81 17.38 7.09
N GLY A 81 12.89 16.47 7.41
CA GLY A 81 12.99 15.06 7.09
C GLY A 81 12.22 14.73 5.83
N VAL A 82 12.82 13.92 4.97
CA VAL A 82 12.19 13.24 3.84
C VAL A 82 12.42 11.75 4.04
N GLY A 83 11.44 10.89 3.76
CA GLY A 83 11.66 9.45 3.89
C GLY A 83 10.90 8.62 2.87
N LEU A 84 11.35 7.39 2.67
CA LEU A 84 10.73 6.38 1.83
C LEU A 84 10.01 5.36 2.72
N SER A 85 8.79 5.02 2.38
CA SER A 85 7.97 4.08 3.15
C SER A 85 7.16 3.16 2.24
N GLU A 86 7.09 1.88 2.58
CA GLU A 86 6.37 0.87 1.80
C GLU A 86 4.85 1.11 1.80
N LEU A 87 4.27 1.51 2.95
CA LEU A 87 2.82 1.76 3.13
C LEU A 87 2.50 3.13 3.77
N GLY A 88 3.49 4.02 3.85
CA GLY A 88 3.33 5.36 4.40
C GLY A 88 3.47 5.45 5.93
N SER A 89 3.75 4.34 6.63
CA SER A 89 4.13 4.39 8.05
C SER A 89 5.51 5.02 8.22
N MET A 90 5.69 5.75 9.33
CA MET A 90 7.02 6.18 9.76
C MET A 90 7.85 4.97 10.22
N LYS A 91 7.23 3.93 10.78
CA LYS A 91 7.93 2.73 11.23
C LYS A 91 8.59 2.03 10.05
N GLY A 92 9.91 1.88 10.14
CA GLY A 92 10.76 1.24 9.15
C GLY A 92 11.01 2.05 7.89
N ALA A 93 10.65 3.32 7.88
CA ALA A 93 10.96 4.19 6.77
C ALA A 93 12.45 4.58 6.77
N ASP A 94 13.01 4.62 5.57
CA ASP A 94 14.36 5.06 5.21
C ASP A 94 14.33 6.59 5.08
N MET A 95 15.20 7.31 5.78
CA MET A 95 15.04 8.73 6.10
C MET A 95 16.28 9.54 5.76
N PHE A 96 16.06 10.60 5.00
CA PHE A 96 17.01 11.66 4.70
C PHE A 96 16.69 12.87 5.59
N ILE A 97 17.52 13.10 6.61
CA ILE A 97 17.31 14.21 7.54
C ILE A 97 18.27 15.36 7.23
N LEU A 98 17.73 16.44 6.71
CA LEU A 98 18.42 17.72 6.62
C LEU A 98 18.31 18.40 7.99
N ASN A 99 19.45 18.56 8.67
CA ASN A 99 19.52 19.13 10.02
C ASN A 99 20.34 20.42 10.02
N ALA A 100 19.81 21.46 10.65
CA ALA A 100 20.50 22.72 10.84
C ALA A 100 21.68 22.53 11.80
N THR A 101 22.79 23.18 11.48
CA THR A 101 24.04 23.13 12.25
C THR A 101 24.31 24.49 12.89
N THR A 102 25.26 24.53 13.82
CA THR A 102 25.75 25.78 14.40
C THR A 102 26.68 26.55 13.47
N SER A 103 27.08 25.96 12.33
CA SER A 103 27.79 26.68 11.27
C SER A 103 26.85 27.65 10.57
N GLY A 104 27.34 28.78 10.05
CA GLY A 104 26.50 29.82 9.43
C GLY A 104 26.09 30.94 10.39
N THR A 105 24.98 31.64 10.09
CA THR A 105 24.46 32.75 10.90
C THR A 105 23.12 32.38 11.53
N ALA A 106 22.68 33.11 12.57
CA ALA A 106 21.35 32.91 13.16
C ALA A 106 20.20 33.07 12.16
N ALA A 107 20.42 33.83 11.08
CA ALA A 107 19.44 34.03 9.99
C ALA A 107 19.56 32.99 8.88
N ALA A 108 20.72 32.38 8.68
CA ALA A 108 20.98 31.37 7.65
C ALA A 108 21.95 30.32 8.21
N PRO A 109 21.45 29.30 8.94
CA PRO A 109 22.29 28.23 9.44
C PRO A 109 22.78 27.36 8.28
N GLY A 110 23.97 26.79 8.45
CA GLY A 110 24.48 25.71 7.61
C GLY A 110 23.70 24.43 7.90
N TRP A 111 23.65 23.52 6.92
CA TRP A 111 22.86 22.29 7.00
C TRP A 111 23.74 21.08 6.70
N ARG A 112 23.41 19.94 7.29
CA ARG A 112 23.98 18.65 6.94
C ARG A 112 22.88 17.64 6.64
N LEU A 113 23.21 16.68 5.79
CA LEU A 113 22.38 15.49 5.56
C LEU A 113 22.78 14.39 6.55
N VAL A 114 21.80 13.67 7.05
CA VAL A 114 21.98 12.46 7.85
C VAL A 114 21.15 11.37 7.21
N ASP A 115 21.81 10.28 6.82
CA ASP A 115 21.14 9.02 6.52
C ASP A 115 20.66 8.40 7.81
N ALA A 116 19.38 8.09 7.87
CA ALA A 116 18.73 7.61 9.06
C ALA A 116 17.61 6.65 8.70
N TYR A 117 17.13 5.93 9.70
CA TYR A 117 15.94 5.11 9.59
C TYR A 117 15.07 5.32 10.82
N ALA A 118 13.78 5.10 10.66
CA ALA A 118 12.83 5.22 11.76
C ALA A 118 12.50 3.83 12.32
N PRO A 119 12.97 3.44 13.51
CA PRO A 119 12.64 2.12 14.09
C PRO A 119 11.17 2.01 14.56
N GLY A 120 10.43 3.12 14.54
CA GLY A 120 9.04 3.25 14.97
C GLY A 120 8.62 4.71 14.94
N PHE A 121 7.55 5.04 15.68
CA PHE A 121 7.08 6.43 15.85
C PHE A 121 7.91 7.22 16.86
N VAL A 122 9.23 7.15 16.72
CA VAL A 122 10.23 7.79 17.58
C VAL A 122 11.21 8.58 16.73
N ARG A 123 12.11 9.34 17.36
CA ARG A 123 13.16 10.05 16.62
C ARG A 123 13.94 9.06 15.71
N PRO A 124 14.12 9.38 14.42
CA PRO A 124 14.96 8.57 13.53
C PRO A 124 16.38 8.40 14.08
N VAL A 125 16.96 7.24 13.84
CA VAL A 125 18.31 6.86 14.27
C VAL A 125 19.21 6.92 13.04
N ALA A 126 20.38 7.54 13.17
CA ALA A 126 21.34 7.58 12.07
C ALA A 126 21.82 6.16 11.71
N ASP A 127 21.97 5.91 10.42
CA ASP A 127 22.36 4.62 9.91
C ASP A 127 23.83 4.32 10.21
N LYS A 128 24.14 3.04 10.38
CA LYS A 128 25.53 2.61 10.61
C LYS A 128 26.38 2.84 9.36
N GLN A 129 25.78 2.69 8.20
CA GLN A 129 26.33 3.06 6.91
C GLN A 129 25.68 4.37 6.46
N GLN A 130 26.39 5.22 5.73
CA GLN A 130 25.82 6.41 5.12
C GLN A 130 26.02 6.25 3.61
N ASP A 131 24.95 5.91 2.92
CA ASP A 131 24.87 5.60 1.49
C ASP A 131 24.36 6.80 0.66
N THR A 132 24.10 7.92 1.35
CA THR A 132 23.78 9.21 0.76
C THR A 132 24.97 10.16 0.66
N LYS A 133 25.00 10.94 -0.43
CA LYS A 133 25.99 11.98 -0.70
C LYS A 133 25.30 13.33 -0.92
N LEU A 134 25.53 14.28 -0.01
CA LEU A 134 25.05 15.65 -0.16
C LEU A 134 25.81 16.35 -1.31
N LEU A 135 25.09 16.82 -2.32
CA LEU A 135 25.65 17.57 -3.45
C LEU A 135 25.76 19.06 -3.13
N GLY A 136 24.79 19.59 -2.38
CA GLY A 136 24.82 20.97 -1.94
C GLY A 136 23.56 21.35 -1.16
N VAL A 137 23.69 22.41 -0.36
CA VAL A 137 22.60 22.98 0.42
C VAL A 137 22.76 24.50 0.48
N SER A 138 21.65 25.19 0.33
CA SER A 138 21.53 26.64 0.35
C SER A 138 20.31 27.00 1.19
N SER A 139 20.49 27.91 2.14
CA SER A 139 19.41 28.45 2.95
C SER A 139 19.42 29.97 2.85
N THR A 140 18.23 30.57 2.87
CA THR A 140 18.06 32.03 2.82
C THR A 140 17.49 32.54 4.14
N SER A 141 17.78 33.80 4.46
CA SER A 141 17.21 34.48 5.63
C SER A 141 15.68 34.57 5.61
N ASN A 142 15.08 34.43 4.42
CA ASN A 142 13.65 34.50 4.19
C ASN A 142 13.02 33.10 4.17
N SER A 143 13.47 32.17 5.01
CA SER A 143 12.82 30.88 5.20
C SER A 143 12.92 29.86 4.04
N GLY A 144 13.65 30.19 2.97
CA GLY A 144 13.88 29.27 1.85
C GLY A 144 15.02 28.28 2.11
N LEU A 145 14.79 27.01 1.81
CA LEU A 145 15.77 25.92 1.85
C LEU A 145 15.82 25.20 0.50
N ILE A 146 17.03 25.01 -0.02
CA ILE A 146 17.32 24.22 -1.22
C ILE A 146 18.40 23.23 -0.88
N ALA A 147 18.18 21.94 -1.13
CA ALA A 147 19.20 20.91 -0.92
C ALA A 147 19.11 19.83 -1.99
N ALA A 148 20.23 19.19 -2.31
CA ALA A 148 20.25 18.03 -3.19
C ALA A 148 21.26 16.98 -2.73
N TRP A 149 20.92 15.72 -2.94
CA TRP A 149 21.72 14.57 -2.57
C TRP A 149 21.55 13.41 -3.55
N GLN A 150 22.45 12.44 -3.47
CA GLN A 150 22.43 11.22 -4.26
C GLN A 150 22.53 9.98 -3.40
N ARG A 151 22.00 8.87 -3.90
CA ARG A 151 22.19 7.51 -3.36
C ARG A 151 22.10 6.47 -4.48
N HIS A 152 22.48 5.23 -4.16
CA HIS A 152 22.22 4.10 -5.04
C HIS A 152 20.72 3.79 -5.14
N VAL A 153 20.27 3.28 -6.29
CA VAL A 153 18.87 2.85 -6.49
C VAL A 153 18.54 1.66 -5.57
N ALA A 154 19.49 0.76 -5.35
CA ALA A 154 19.37 -0.37 -4.42
C ALA A 154 20.60 -0.46 -3.50
N PRO A 155 20.60 0.18 -2.33
CA PRO A 155 21.70 0.09 -1.37
C PRO A 155 21.74 -1.28 -0.68
N CYS A 156 22.93 -1.71 -0.24
CA CYS A 156 23.15 -3.01 0.42
C CYS A 156 22.98 -3.01 1.95
N ASP A 157 22.42 -1.95 2.50
CA ASP A 157 22.19 -1.77 3.92
C ASP A 157 20.78 -2.31 4.28
N ALA A 158 20.60 -2.80 5.52
CA ALA A 158 19.35 -3.46 5.93
C ALA A 158 18.23 -2.49 6.35
N GLN A 159 18.58 -1.23 6.62
CA GLN A 159 17.68 -0.15 7.03
C GLN A 159 17.18 0.66 5.83
N ASP A 160 17.88 0.56 4.70
CA ASP A 160 17.54 1.18 3.45
C ASP A 160 16.49 0.43 2.62
N LEU A 161 15.65 1.23 1.96
CA LEU A 161 14.72 0.77 0.96
C LEU A 161 15.28 1.03 -0.46
N PRO A 162 15.27 0.02 -1.35
CA PRO A 162 15.53 0.25 -2.75
C PRO A 162 14.40 1.09 -3.35
N LEU A 163 14.71 1.88 -4.39
CA LEU A 163 13.68 2.57 -5.17
C LEU A 163 12.97 1.54 -6.07
N PRO A 164 11.67 1.27 -5.83
CA PRO A 164 10.98 0.26 -6.60
C PRO A 164 10.62 0.78 -7.99
N SER A 165 10.31 -0.17 -8.87
CA SER A 165 9.71 0.12 -10.19
C SER A 165 8.29 0.68 -10.10
N THR A 166 7.67 0.56 -8.92
CA THR A 166 6.29 0.98 -8.63
C THR A 166 6.26 2.26 -7.80
N PRO A 167 5.09 2.91 -7.62
CA PRO A 167 4.96 4.00 -6.66
C PRO A 167 5.36 3.56 -5.24
N ILE A 168 6.03 4.45 -4.49
CA ILE A 168 6.36 4.30 -3.07
C ILE A 168 5.95 5.58 -2.32
N HIS A 169 5.66 5.48 -1.01
CA HIS A 169 5.33 6.66 -0.22
C HIS A 169 6.59 7.47 0.09
N VAL A 170 6.57 8.75 -0.27
CA VAL A 170 7.50 9.77 0.17
C VAL A 170 6.90 10.52 1.35
N LEU A 171 7.49 10.33 2.52
CA LEU A 171 7.17 11.03 3.75
C LEU A 171 7.91 12.37 3.80
N TRP A 172 7.30 13.35 4.46
CA TRP A 172 7.98 14.58 4.82
C TRP A 172 7.54 15.08 6.18
N ALA A 173 8.45 15.74 6.91
CA ALA A 173 8.14 16.44 8.15
C ALA A 173 9.18 17.51 8.48
N TYR A 174 8.80 18.57 9.19
CA TYR A 174 9.75 19.58 9.67
C TYR A 174 9.38 20.11 11.06
N GLY A 175 10.36 20.68 11.77
CA GLY A 175 10.14 21.24 13.10
C GLY A 175 11.27 22.11 13.63
N ALA A 176 10.97 22.85 14.71
CA ALA A 176 11.89 23.80 15.34
C ALA A 176 12.97 23.14 16.22
N SER A 177 12.88 21.84 16.45
CA SER A 177 13.90 21.00 17.05
C SER A 177 13.84 19.63 16.40
N TRP A 178 14.89 18.82 16.46
CA TRP A 178 14.86 17.44 15.98
C TRP A 178 14.02 16.54 16.92
N GLY A 179 12.72 16.83 16.98
CA GLY A 179 11.72 16.21 17.82
C GLY A 179 10.37 16.18 17.09
N TYR A 180 9.27 16.09 17.86
CA TYR A 180 7.94 15.97 17.28
C TYR A 180 7.57 17.19 16.42
N HIS A 181 7.17 16.95 15.17
CA HIS A 181 6.79 17.98 14.18
C HIS A 181 5.36 18.50 14.35
N GLY A 182 4.56 17.92 15.26
CA GLY A 182 3.14 18.23 15.36
C GLY A 182 2.30 17.48 14.32
N THR A 183 0.98 17.70 14.34
CA THR A 183 0.05 17.01 13.44
C THR A 183 -0.03 17.60 12.03
N VAL A 184 0.44 18.84 11.85
CA VAL A 184 0.27 19.61 10.59
C VAL A 184 1.54 19.65 9.74
N ASN A 185 2.73 19.68 10.36
CA ASN A 185 4.00 19.80 9.64
C ASN A 185 4.53 18.43 9.20
N ARG A 186 3.66 17.62 8.62
CA ARG A 186 3.95 16.26 8.15
C ARG A 186 3.05 15.89 6.98
N GLY A 187 3.48 14.95 6.15
CA GLY A 187 2.64 14.37 5.11
C GLY A 187 3.27 13.18 4.43
N SER A 188 2.52 12.60 3.49
CA SER A 188 2.92 11.47 2.67
C SER A 188 2.37 11.66 1.25
N SER A 189 3.11 11.23 0.24
CA SER A 189 2.68 11.26 -1.16
C SER A 189 3.22 10.04 -1.90
N LEU A 190 2.43 9.41 -2.76
CA LEU A 190 2.91 8.33 -3.63
C LEU A 190 3.72 8.89 -4.79
N VAL A 191 4.91 8.33 -5.03
CA VAL A 191 5.84 8.79 -6.07
C VAL A 191 6.43 7.62 -6.83
N SER A 192 6.42 7.69 -8.16
CA SER A 192 7.06 6.72 -9.05
C SER A 192 8.42 7.23 -9.52
N PHE A 193 9.51 6.64 -9.03
CA PHE A 193 10.86 7.10 -9.34
C PHE A 193 11.39 6.60 -10.71
N LEU A 194 10.99 5.39 -11.13
CA LEU A 194 11.57 4.72 -12.30
C LEU A 194 10.68 4.71 -13.55
N ASP A 195 9.34 4.86 -13.40
CA ASP A 195 8.38 4.92 -14.52
C ASP A 195 8.11 6.38 -14.95
N GLN A 196 9.07 7.00 -15.64
CA GLN A 196 8.98 8.39 -16.13
C GLN A 196 8.59 8.46 -17.63
N PRO A 197 7.32 8.20 -17.98
CA PRO A 197 6.72 9.00 -19.07
C PRO A 197 5.38 9.69 -18.71
N LEU A 198 4.75 9.38 -17.57
CA LEU A 198 3.33 9.73 -17.35
C LEU A 198 3.04 10.98 -16.51
N GLN A 199 3.99 11.42 -15.68
CA GLN A 199 3.73 12.54 -14.75
C GLN A 199 3.61 13.91 -15.46
N GLN A 200 4.24 14.09 -16.62
CA GLN A 200 4.15 15.35 -17.37
C GLN A 200 2.76 15.56 -18.01
N GLN A 201 2.04 14.47 -18.31
CA GLN A 201 0.68 14.56 -18.88
C GLN A 201 -0.39 14.90 -17.84
N GLN A 202 -0.24 14.43 -16.59
CA GLN A 202 -1.21 14.68 -15.53
C GLN A 202 -1.18 16.14 -15.00
N GLN A 203 -0.03 16.81 -15.06
CA GLN A 203 0.07 18.22 -14.63
C GLN A 203 -0.47 19.21 -15.68
N GLN A 204 -0.49 18.84 -16.97
CA GLN A 204 -1.08 19.68 -18.02
C GLN A 204 -2.62 19.61 -18.05
N GLN A 205 -3.22 18.49 -17.64
CA GLN A 205 -4.69 18.33 -17.64
C GLN A 205 -5.44 19.15 -16.57
N LYS A 206 -4.74 19.72 -15.58
CA LYS A 206 -5.38 20.48 -14.49
C LYS A 206 -5.61 21.97 -14.81
N LYS A 207 -5.35 22.43 -16.04
CA LYS A 207 -5.25 23.87 -16.37
C LYS A 207 -6.21 24.44 -17.42
N GLU A 208 -7.18 23.72 -17.98
CA GLU A 208 -8.14 24.33 -18.91
C GLU A 208 -9.55 24.52 -18.31
N PRO A 209 -10.13 25.73 -18.39
CA PRO A 209 -11.56 25.93 -18.21
C PRO A 209 -12.32 25.40 -19.43
N LEU A 210 -13.38 24.62 -19.20
CA LEU A 210 -14.28 24.13 -20.25
C LEU A 210 -14.82 25.28 -21.12
N SER A 211 -14.42 25.32 -22.39
CA SER A 211 -15.20 25.97 -23.46
C SER A 211 -15.64 24.91 -24.46
N VAL A 212 -16.94 24.66 -24.52
CA VAL A 212 -17.57 23.69 -25.40
C VAL A 212 -17.71 24.28 -26.80
N THR A 213 -17.11 23.65 -27.82
CA THR A 213 -17.67 23.65 -29.19
C THR A 213 -17.38 22.32 -29.87
N ALA A 214 -18.40 21.76 -30.51
CA ALA A 214 -18.41 20.47 -31.16
C ALA A 214 -17.92 20.56 -32.62
N ALA A 215 -17.16 19.56 -33.07
CA ALA A 215 -17.11 19.15 -34.48
C ALA A 215 -16.51 17.74 -34.64
N SER A 216 -16.93 17.10 -35.71
CA SER A 216 -16.96 15.67 -36.07
C SER A 216 -15.71 15.09 -36.75
N GLY A 217 -15.48 13.77 -36.59
CA GLY A 217 -14.91 12.90 -37.64
C GLY A 217 -13.52 12.27 -37.37
N PRO A 218 -13.18 11.10 -37.98
CA PRO A 218 -12.46 10.01 -37.29
C PRO A 218 -11.05 9.69 -37.82
N ALA A 219 -10.21 9.04 -36.99
CA ALA A 219 -9.47 7.78 -37.28
C ALA A 219 -8.15 7.60 -36.48
N ALA A 220 -8.04 6.41 -35.89
CA ALA A 220 -6.86 5.52 -35.79
C ALA A 220 -5.65 5.82 -34.87
N THR A 221 -5.48 4.88 -33.92
CA THR A 221 -4.25 4.19 -33.46
C THR A 221 -3.14 4.96 -32.75
N SER A 222 -2.99 4.72 -31.44
CA SER A 222 -1.86 3.96 -30.87
C SER A 222 -2.06 3.73 -29.37
N SER A 223 -1.91 2.47 -28.97
CA SER A 223 -1.92 1.92 -27.62
C SER A 223 -0.81 2.48 -26.73
N ASN A 224 -1.14 2.96 -25.54
CA ASN A 224 -0.22 3.07 -24.41
C ASN A 224 -0.96 2.79 -23.09
N VAL A 225 -0.52 1.74 -22.40
CA VAL A 225 -1.03 1.29 -21.10
C VAL A 225 -0.27 2.06 -20.02
N ALA A 226 -1.00 2.89 -19.29
CA ALA A 226 -0.49 3.70 -18.17
C ALA A 226 -1.17 3.24 -16.88
N ALA A 227 -0.35 2.81 -15.91
CA ALA A 227 -0.80 2.41 -14.58
C ALA A 227 -1.32 3.62 -13.79
N ALA A 228 -2.47 3.44 -13.16
CA ALA A 228 -3.24 4.48 -12.50
C ALA A 228 -2.63 4.87 -11.14
N ALA A 229 -2.42 6.18 -10.95
CA ALA A 229 -2.26 6.82 -9.66
C ALA A 229 -3.14 8.09 -9.65
N GLY A 230 -4.18 8.06 -8.80
CA GLY A 230 -4.90 9.18 -8.18
C GLY A 230 -5.33 10.42 -8.99
N GLY A 231 -6.64 10.54 -9.24
CA GLY A 231 -7.33 11.84 -9.29
C GLY A 231 -8.47 11.99 -10.30
N ALA A 232 -9.70 12.04 -9.79
CA ALA A 232 -10.98 12.30 -10.48
C ALA A 232 -11.54 11.17 -11.37
N ALA A 233 -12.87 11.11 -11.47
CA ALA A 233 -13.66 10.23 -12.35
C ALA A 233 -13.39 10.41 -13.86
N ALA A 234 -12.28 11.06 -14.23
CA ALA A 234 -11.79 11.19 -15.60
C ALA A 234 -11.19 9.85 -16.04
N GLY A 235 -11.84 9.19 -17.00
CA GLY A 235 -11.37 7.93 -17.58
C GLY A 235 -12.32 6.74 -17.42
N LEU A 236 -13.41 6.88 -16.66
CA LEU A 236 -14.49 5.89 -16.67
C LEU A 236 -15.31 6.03 -17.96
N PRO A 237 -15.65 4.92 -18.65
CA PRO A 237 -16.46 4.98 -19.87
C PRO A 237 -17.86 5.52 -19.59
N ALA A 238 -18.52 6.03 -20.63
CA ALA A 238 -19.93 6.43 -20.53
C ALA A 238 -20.82 5.23 -20.13
N GLY A 239 -21.87 5.49 -19.35
CA GLY A 239 -22.82 4.45 -18.93
C GLY A 239 -22.40 3.65 -17.68
N VAL A 240 -21.32 4.02 -17.01
CA VAL A 240 -20.94 3.46 -15.71
C VAL A 240 -22.00 3.78 -14.65
N LYS A 241 -22.37 2.75 -13.89
CA LYS A 241 -23.33 2.80 -12.79
C LYS A 241 -22.58 2.85 -11.47
N VAL A 242 -23.20 3.46 -10.46
CA VAL A 242 -22.62 3.60 -9.11
C VAL A 242 -23.50 2.86 -8.11
N LEU A 243 -22.87 2.16 -7.17
CA LEU A 243 -23.53 1.49 -6.05
C LEU A 243 -22.75 1.79 -4.77
N GLU A 244 -23.45 2.27 -3.75
CA GLU A 244 -22.89 2.49 -2.42
C GLU A 244 -23.32 1.37 -1.48
N LEU A 245 -22.34 0.77 -0.81
CA LEU A 245 -22.47 -0.34 0.12
C LEU A 245 -22.03 0.16 1.50
N THR A 246 -22.93 0.82 2.21
CA THR A 246 -22.66 1.46 3.50
C THR A 246 -23.67 1.01 4.55
N TYR A 247 -23.27 0.99 5.82
CA TYR A 247 -24.18 0.71 6.92
C TYR A 247 -23.75 1.43 8.22
N PRO A 248 -24.71 1.93 9.01
CA PRO A 248 -24.40 2.59 10.28
C PRO A 248 -24.20 1.56 11.40
N VAL A 249 -23.33 1.89 12.37
CA VAL A 249 -23.15 1.11 13.60
C VAL A 249 -22.89 2.02 14.80
N THR A 250 -23.31 1.55 15.98
CA THR A 250 -22.82 2.11 17.25
C THR A 250 -21.58 1.33 17.65
N ILE A 251 -20.46 2.02 17.79
CA ILE A 251 -19.15 1.41 18.05
C ILE A 251 -19.05 1.17 19.57
N PRO A 252 -18.82 -0.08 20.02
CA PRO A 252 -18.60 -0.37 21.43
C PRO A 252 -17.34 0.29 22.00
N GLU A 253 -17.26 0.32 23.34
CA GLU A 253 -16.07 0.79 24.10
C GLU A 253 -14.92 -0.24 24.08
N HIS A 254 -15.10 -1.38 23.41
CA HIS A 254 -14.04 -2.38 23.22
C HIS A 254 -12.96 -1.84 22.30
N THR A 255 -11.69 -2.14 22.62
CA THR A 255 -10.52 -1.75 21.82
C THR A 255 -10.64 -2.14 20.36
N THR A 256 -11.18 -3.33 20.06
CA THR A 256 -11.39 -3.78 18.70
C THR A 256 -12.79 -4.34 18.54
N THR A 257 -13.48 -3.91 17.48
CA THR A 257 -14.77 -4.49 17.07
C THR A 257 -14.80 -4.67 15.56
N TYR A 258 -15.37 -5.80 15.12
CA TYR A 258 -15.62 -6.08 13.70
C TYR A 258 -17.13 -6.20 13.50
N PHE A 259 -17.69 -5.36 12.62
CA PHE A 259 -19.08 -5.47 12.21
C PHE A 259 -19.18 -5.97 10.79
N VAL A 260 -20.16 -6.81 10.48
CA VAL A 260 -20.39 -7.33 9.13
C VAL A 260 -21.81 -7.00 8.68
N GLN A 261 -21.96 -6.58 7.42
CA GLN A 261 -23.25 -6.44 6.75
C GLN A 261 -23.21 -7.11 5.37
N TYR A 262 -24.27 -7.85 5.05
CA TYR A 262 -24.43 -8.45 3.73
C TYR A 262 -25.20 -7.55 2.76
N PHE A 263 -24.72 -7.51 1.52
CA PHE A 263 -25.31 -6.79 0.41
C PHE A 263 -25.62 -7.72 -0.75
N LYS A 264 -26.73 -7.47 -1.44
CA LYS A 264 -27.07 -8.12 -2.70
C LYS A 264 -26.57 -7.22 -3.83
N LEU A 265 -25.84 -7.79 -4.78
CA LEU A 265 -25.33 -7.08 -5.94
C LEU A 265 -26.28 -7.21 -7.14
N PRO A 266 -26.23 -6.26 -8.09
CA PRO A 266 -26.79 -6.46 -9.42
C PRO A 266 -26.32 -7.79 -10.02
N SER A 267 -27.27 -8.68 -10.35
CA SER A 267 -26.95 -10.06 -10.73
C SER A 267 -27.74 -10.63 -11.91
N ASN A 268 -28.49 -9.80 -12.63
CA ASN A 268 -29.25 -10.21 -13.82
C ASN A 268 -28.38 -10.60 -15.03
N LYS A 269 -27.12 -10.19 -15.03
CA LYS A 269 -26.08 -10.54 -16.01
C LYS A 269 -24.71 -10.29 -15.38
N LYS A 270 -23.64 -10.52 -16.14
CA LYS A 270 -22.28 -10.20 -15.73
C LYS A 270 -22.02 -8.70 -15.88
N TYR A 271 -21.30 -8.15 -14.92
CA TYR A 271 -20.80 -6.79 -14.91
C TYR A 271 -19.32 -6.80 -14.52
N HIS A 272 -18.61 -5.72 -14.86
CA HIS A 272 -17.28 -5.44 -14.35
C HIS A 272 -17.30 -4.21 -13.45
N ILE A 273 -16.77 -4.35 -12.23
CA ILE A 273 -16.38 -3.21 -11.40
C ILE A 273 -15.06 -2.68 -11.97
N LEU A 274 -15.08 -1.40 -12.34
CA LEU A 274 -13.94 -0.70 -12.93
C LEU A 274 -13.18 0.12 -11.90
N ARG A 275 -13.86 0.53 -10.83
CA ARG A 275 -13.32 1.33 -9.75
C ARG A 275 -14.07 1.06 -8.45
N TYR A 276 -13.38 1.10 -7.33
CA TYR A 276 -14.01 1.16 -6.01
C TYR A 276 -13.25 2.11 -5.07
N GLU A 277 -13.96 2.76 -4.15
CA GLU A 277 -13.36 3.71 -3.22
C GLU A 277 -14.02 3.66 -1.83
N PRO A 278 -13.26 3.91 -0.76
CA PRO A 278 -13.78 3.90 0.60
C PRO A 278 -14.76 5.06 0.83
N ILE A 279 -15.81 4.81 1.60
CA ILE A 279 -16.62 5.85 2.24
C ILE A 279 -16.31 5.79 3.72
N THR A 280 -15.79 6.89 4.29
CA THR A 280 -15.38 6.94 5.71
C THR A 280 -16.20 8.00 6.44
N ASN A 281 -16.97 7.55 7.43
CA ASN A 281 -17.82 8.38 8.28
C ASN A 281 -17.44 8.30 9.78
N SER A 282 -16.36 7.58 10.11
CA SER A 282 -15.82 7.46 11.46
C SER A 282 -14.29 7.57 11.45
N GLN A 283 -13.74 8.30 12.42
CA GLN A 283 -12.28 8.36 12.65
C GLN A 283 -11.74 7.08 13.30
N LEU A 284 -12.62 6.24 13.86
CA LEU A 284 -12.26 4.96 14.48
C LEU A 284 -12.28 3.80 13.48
N LEU A 285 -12.74 4.02 12.24
CA LEU A 285 -12.64 3.01 11.21
C LEU A 285 -11.15 2.83 10.89
N HIS A 286 -10.64 1.62 11.12
CA HIS A 286 -9.25 1.29 10.89
C HIS A 286 -9.04 0.70 9.48
N HIS A 287 -9.88 -0.27 9.10
CA HIS A 287 -10.02 -0.76 7.73
C HIS A 287 -11.36 -1.50 7.57
N GLY A 288 -11.65 -1.95 6.36
CA GLY A 288 -12.72 -2.88 6.07
C GLY A 288 -12.34 -3.82 4.93
N VAL A 289 -13.05 -4.94 4.86
CA VAL A 289 -12.82 -5.98 3.85
C VAL A 289 -14.17 -6.40 3.30
N ALA A 290 -14.28 -6.43 1.98
CA ALA A 290 -15.43 -6.99 1.31
C ALA A 290 -15.09 -8.41 0.85
N TYR A 291 -15.91 -9.38 1.25
CA TYR A 291 -15.79 -10.78 0.88
C TYR A 291 -16.88 -11.16 -0.12
N SER A 292 -16.49 -11.81 -1.21
CA SER A 292 -17.43 -12.25 -2.23
C SER A 292 -18.12 -13.56 -1.86
N CYS A 293 -19.39 -13.67 -2.25
CA CYS A 293 -20.16 -14.90 -2.14
C CYS A 293 -20.76 -15.28 -3.48
N ASP A 294 -20.80 -16.59 -3.75
CA ASP A 294 -21.50 -17.15 -4.89
C ASP A 294 -23.01 -17.28 -4.63
N ALA A 295 -23.74 -17.75 -5.64
CA ALA A 295 -25.18 -17.98 -5.53
C ALA A 295 -25.56 -19.06 -4.52
N LYS A 296 -24.66 -19.99 -4.17
CA LYS A 296 -24.95 -21.07 -3.21
C LYS A 296 -25.08 -20.52 -1.79
N ALA A 297 -24.39 -19.42 -1.49
CA ALA A 297 -24.51 -18.71 -0.22
C ALA A 297 -25.85 -17.93 -0.07
N ALA A 298 -26.70 -17.86 -1.09
CA ALA A 298 -27.88 -16.98 -1.11
C ALA A 298 -28.83 -17.14 0.09
N ALA A 299 -29.11 -18.38 0.53
CA ALA A 299 -29.99 -18.63 1.67
C ALA A 299 -29.36 -18.16 2.99
N ALA A 300 -28.07 -18.44 3.19
CA ALA A 300 -27.34 -18.03 4.38
C ALA A 300 -27.17 -16.50 4.43
N VAL A 301 -26.83 -15.90 3.29
CA VAL A 301 -26.76 -14.44 3.11
C VAL A 301 -28.11 -13.78 3.40
N LYS A 302 -29.23 -14.36 2.93
CA LYS A 302 -30.57 -13.84 3.21
C LYS A 302 -30.89 -13.84 4.70
N ALA A 303 -30.56 -14.93 5.40
CA ALA A 303 -30.75 -15.03 6.84
C ALA A 303 -29.89 -13.99 7.59
N MET A 304 -28.60 -13.89 7.26
CA MET A 304 -27.69 -12.95 7.92
C MET A 304 -28.04 -11.49 7.62
N LYS A 305 -28.43 -11.18 6.38
CA LYS A 305 -28.88 -9.83 6.00
C LYS A 305 -30.08 -9.36 6.82
N SER A 306 -30.97 -10.28 7.22
CA SER A 306 -32.15 -9.95 8.03
C SER A 306 -31.81 -9.51 9.46
N LEU A 307 -30.62 -9.85 9.96
CA LEU A 307 -30.12 -9.40 11.26
C LEU A 307 -29.64 -7.94 11.24
N GLY A 308 -29.42 -7.37 10.05
CA GLY A 308 -28.71 -6.10 9.91
C GLY A 308 -27.20 -6.24 10.22
N PRO A 309 -26.52 -5.14 10.56
CA PRO A 309 -25.10 -5.18 10.93
C PRO A 309 -24.93 -5.99 12.21
N PHE A 310 -24.04 -6.98 12.18
CA PHE A 310 -23.80 -7.85 13.33
C PHE A 310 -22.31 -7.90 13.67
N ASP A 311 -22.03 -8.18 14.94
CA ASP A 311 -20.67 -8.37 15.45
C ASP A 311 -20.11 -9.71 14.94
N ARG A 312 -18.95 -9.67 14.28
CA ARG A 312 -18.31 -10.85 13.69
C ARG A 312 -18.00 -11.93 14.73
N PHE A 313 -17.73 -11.57 15.97
CA PHE A 313 -17.43 -12.55 17.01
C PHE A 313 -18.67 -13.32 17.49
N LYS A 314 -19.89 -12.88 17.12
CA LYS A 314 -21.15 -13.51 17.52
C LYS A 314 -21.75 -14.41 16.45
N HIS A 315 -21.32 -14.28 15.20
CA HIS A 315 -21.86 -15.05 14.09
C HIS A 315 -20.79 -15.37 13.04
N ASP A 316 -20.79 -16.61 12.56
CA ASP A 316 -19.89 -17.04 11.50
C ASP A 316 -20.25 -16.40 10.16
N MET A 317 -19.26 -15.81 9.49
CA MET A 317 -19.42 -15.28 8.14
C MET A 317 -19.47 -16.44 7.14
N GLN A 318 -20.35 -16.31 6.15
CA GLN A 318 -20.64 -17.37 5.17
C GLN A 318 -19.84 -17.18 3.87
N CYS A 319 -19.09 -16.09 3.77
CA CYS A 319 -18.30 -15.70 2.61
C CYS A 319 -16.88 -15.47 3.08
N GLU A 320 -15.91 -16.18 2.52
CA GLU A 320 -14.52 -16.12 3.01
C GLU A 320 -13.53 -15.71 1.91
N GLN A 321 -14.00 -15.59 0.67
CA GLN A 321 -13.15 -15.15 -0.43
C GLN A 321 -13.00 -13.64 -0.37
N PHE A 322 -11.81 -13.16 0.01
CA PHE A 322 -11.44 -11.75 -0.11
C PHE A 322 -11.80 -11.24 -1.50
N TYR A 323 -12.29 -10.00 -1.59
CA TYR A 323 -12.71 -9.42 -2.86
C TYR A 323 -12.25 -7.98 -3.03
N MET A 324 -12.46 -7.12 -2.02
CA MET A 324 -12.01 -5.72 -2.07
C MET A 324 -11.56 -5.26 -0.68
N LEU A 325 -10.60 -4.35 -0.66
CA LEU A 325 -10.13 -3.69 0.56
C LEU A 325 -10.79 -2.30 0.70
N VAL A 326 -11.13 -1.93 1.93
CA VAL A 326 -11.61 -0.59 2.30
C VAL A 326 -10.60 -0.01 3.28
N VAL A 327 -9.75 0.91 2.83
CA VAL A 327 -8.82 1.60 3.72
C VAL A 327 -9.24 3.06 3.86
N PRO A 328 -9.53 3.55 5.07
CA PRO A 328 -9.86 4.95 5.30
C PRO A 328 -8.86 5.90 4.64
N ASN A 329 -9.35 7.00 4.08
CA ASN A 329 -8.54 8.09 3.54
C ASN A 329 -7.54 7.68 2.43
N THR A 330 -7.74 6.54 1.78
CA THR A 330 -6.95 6.14 0.60
C THR A 330 -7.63 6.57 -0.70
N THR A 331 -6.85 6.67 -1.77
CA THR A 331 -7.40 6.83 -3.11
C THR A 331 -8.14 5.58 -3.54
N ALA A 332 -9.08 5.73 -4.45
CA ALA A 332 -9.76 4.59 -5.05
C ALA A 332 -8.79 3.60 -5.72
N TYR A 333 -9.23 2.36 -5.79
CA TYR A 333 -8.68 1.38 -6.70
C TYR A 333 -9.29 1.55 -8.09
N ASP A 334 -8.44 1.56 -9.11
CA ASP A 334 -8.83 1.60 -10.52
C ASP A 334 -8.33 0.34 -11.24
N ALA A 335 -9.26 -0.46 -11.76
CA ALA A 335 -8.91 -1.63 -12.54
C ALA A 335 -8.28 -1.20 -13.89
N PRO A 336 -7.31 -1.96 -14.46
CA PRO A 336 -6.68 -1.64 -15.74
C PRO A 336 -7.61 -1.83 -16.93
N GLN A 337 -7.40 -1.11 -18.04
CA GLN A 337 -8.27 -1.21 -19.23
C GLN A 337 -8.42 -2.64 -19.79
N SER A 338 -7.46 -3.53 -19.54
CA SER A 338 -7.48 -4.93 -19.96
C SER A 338 -8.38 -5.83 -19.12
N ALA A 339 -8.74 -5.44 -17.89
CA ALA A 339 -9.47 -6.31 -16.97
C ALA A 339 -10.42 -5.58 -16.01
N GLY A 340 -11.48 -6.27 -15.56
CA GLY A 340 -12.43 -5.76 -14.58
C GLY A 340 -12.75 -6.79 -13.50
N LEU A 341 -13.13 -6.33 -12.31
CA LEU A 341 -13.53 -7.24 -11.23
C LEU A 341 -14.94 -7.80 -11.52
N PRO A 342 -15.11 -9.12 -11.61
CA PRO A 342 -16.37 -9.72 -12.06
C PRO A 342 -17.44 -9.72 -10.97
N MET A 343 -18.61 -9.16 -11.28
CA MET A 343 -19.80 -9.24 -10.43
C MET A 343 -21.04 -9.67 -11.23
N GLY A 344 -22.07 -10.13 -10.53
CA GLY A 344 -23.32 -10.58 -11.13
C GLY A 344 -23.27 -12.05 -11.57
N THR A 345 -23.77 -12.40 -12.76
CA THR A 345 -23.89 -13.80 -13.21
C THR A 345 -23.20 -14.03 -14.56
N PRO A 346 -22.24 -14.98 -14.70
CA PRO A 346 -21.55 -15.70 -13.62
C PRO A 346 -20.52 -14.79 -12.94
N GLY A 347 -20.60 -14.65 -11.62
CA GLY A 347 -19.76 -13.76 -10.82
C GLY A 347 -20.27 -13.67 -9.37
N SER A 348 -19.73 -12.72 -8.59
CA SER A 348 -20.19 -12.49 -7.22
C SER A 348 -21.57 -11.85 -7.21
N GLN A 349 -22.55 -12.51 -6.57
CA GLN A 349 -23.93 -11.99 -6.46
C GLN A 349 -24.19 -11.32 -5.12
N TYR A 350 -23.32 -11.59 -4.15
CA TYR A 350 -23.41 -11.06 -2.80
C TYR A 350 -22.03 -10.63 -2.31
N LEU A 351 -22.04 -9.67 -1.39
CA LEU A 351 -20.87 -9.19 -0.67
C LEU A 351 -21.16 -9.21 0.83
N ALA A 352 -20.22 -9.70 1.62
CA ALA A 352 -20.15 -9.45 3.05
C ALA A 352 -19.12 -8.33 3.27
N LEU A 353 -19.56 -7.16 3.73
CA LEU A 353 -18.67 -6.06 4.07
C LEU A 353 -18.40 -6.10 5.57
N GLU A 354 -17.16 -6.35 5.95
CA GLU A 354 -16.65 -6.33 7.32
C GLU A 354 -15.94 -4.99 7.55
N LEU A 355 -16.31 -4.25 8.58
CA LEU A 355 -15.67 -3.01 9.00
C LEU A 355 -15.06 -3.21 10.38
N HIS A 356 -13.77 -2.91 10.47
CA HIS A 356 -12.96 -3.03 11.68
C HIS A 356 -12.76 -1.64 12.30
N TYR A 357 -13.19 -1.51 13.55
CA TYR A 357 -13.01 -0.31 14.36
C TYR A 357 -11.95 -0.54 15.43
N ASN A 358 -11.01 0.40 15.52
CA ASN A 358 -10.00 0.47 16.57
C ASN A 358 -10.36 1.63 17.52
N ASN A 359 -10.75 1.31 18.76
CA ASN A 359 -11.14 2.26 19.81
C ASN A 359 -10.24 2.09 21.06
N PRO A 360 -8.93 2.37 20.94
CA PRO A 360 -7.96 2.10 22.01
C PRO A 360 -8.22 2.89 23.30
N GLU A 361 -8.84 4.06 23.19
CA GLU A 361 -9.19 4.93 24.32
C GLU A 361 -10.51 4.55 25.01
N GLY A 362 -11.24 3.56 24.48
CA GLY A 362 -12.51 3.13 25.04
C GLY A 362 -13.58 4.23 25.01
N LEU A 363 -13.57 5.04 23.95
CA LEU A 363 -14.50 6.16 23.80
C LEU A 363 -15.95 5.68 23.80
N THR A 364 -16.79 6.33 24.60
CA THR A 364 -18.21 5.98 24.74
C THR A 364 -19.07 6.74 23.73
N GLY A 365 -20.23 6.17 23.37
CA GLY A 365 -21.22 6.82 22.51
C GLY A 365 -20.80 7.05 21.05
N GLN A 366 -19.70 6.45 20.61
CA GLN A 366 -19.18 6.61 19.25
C GLN A 366 -20.10 5.96 18.23
N LYS A 367 -20.32 6.65 17.11
CA LYS A 367 -21.22 6.20 16.04
C LYS A 367 -20.55 6.35 14.70
N ASP A 368 -20.63 5.31 13.90
CA ASP A 368 -20.41 5.39 12.47
C ASP A 368 -21.75 5.62 11.77
N LYS A 369 -21.85 6.73 11.05
CA LYS A 369 -23.08 7.11 10.33
C LYS A 369 -23.28 6.36 9.01
N GLY A 370 -22.30 5.57 8.56
CA GLY A 370 -22.39 4.82 7.32
C GLY A 370 -21.08 4.75 6.55
N SER A 371 -19.99 4.30 7.16
CA SER A 371 -18.81 3.93 6.39
C SER A 371 -19.09 2.71 5.51
N GLY A 372 -18.24 2.52 4.50
CA GLY A 372 -18.32 1.36 3.61
C GLY A 372 -17.57 1.59 2.31
N LEU A 373 -18.19 1.18 1.20
CA LEU A 373 -17.55 1.18 -0.12
C LEU A 373 -18.48 1.74 -1.20
N ARG A 374 -17.96 2.56 -2.10
CA ARG A 374 -18.60 2.93 -3.36
C ARG A 374 -17.96 2.15 -4.50
N VAL A 375 -18.78 1.51 -5.34
CA VAL A 375 -18.33 0.77 -6.52
C VAL A 375 -18.89 1.37 -7.80
N TYR A 376 -18.06 1.42 -8.83
CA TYR A 376 -18.38 1.91 -10.17
C TYR A 376 -18.31 0.74 -11.14
N TYR A 377 -19.43 0.38 -11.78
CA TYR A 377 -19.55 -0.84 -12.57
C TYR A 377 -20.25 -0.64 -13.91
N THR A 378 -20.01 -1.53 -14.86
CA THR A 378 -20.56 -1.48 -16.23
C THR A 378 -20.91 -2.88 -16.75
N ASP A 379 -21.84 -2.96 -17.69
CA ASP A 379 -22.11 -4.17 -18.49
C ASP A 379 -21.29 -4.24 -19.78
N VAL A 380 -20.51 -3.19 -20.09
CA VAL A 380 -19.49 -3.22 -21.14
C VAL A 380 -18.24 -3.88 -20.57
N LEU A 381 -18.15 -5.20 -20.72
CA LEU A 381 -17.07 -6.00 -20.14
C LEU A 381 -15.72 -5.68 -20.79
N ARG A 382 -14.68 -5.58 -19.97
CA ARG A 382 -13.29 -5.59 -20.41
C ARG A 382 -12.86 -6.99 -20.86
N PRO A 383 -11.75 -7.12 -21.61
CA PRO A 383 -11.31 -8.40 -22.17
C PRO A 383 -11.14 -9.54 -21.15
N HIS A 384 -10.71 -9.22 -19.93
CA HIS A 384 -10.43 -10.21 -18.90
C HIS A 384 -11.16 -9.95 -17.58
N ASP A 385 -11.47 -11.04 -16.87
CA ASP A 385 -11.85 -10.97 -15.46
C ASP A 385 -10.61 -10.88 -14.60
N ILE A 386 -10.71 -10.11 -13.52
CA ILE A 386 -9.75 -10.13 -12.42
C ILE A 386 -10.10 -11.28 -11.48
N GLY A 387 -9.11 -12.13 -11.21
CA GLY A 387 -9.14 -13.16 -10.18
C GLY A 387 -8.33 -12.75 -8.94
N LEU A 388 -8.50 -13.51 -7.87
CA LEU A 388 -7.78 -13.34 -6.61
C LEU A 388 -7.21 -14.67 -6.15
N ILE A 389 -5.94 -14.70 -5.76
CA ILE A 389 -5.30 -15.86 -5.12
C ILE A 389 -5.01 -15.49 -3.67
N THR A 390 -5.51 -16.30 -2.74
CA THR A 390 -5.16 -16.23 -1.33
C THR A 390 -3.96 -17.11 -1.03
N LEU A 391 -2.83 -16.50 -0.65
CA LEU A 391 -1.72 -17.18 0.00
C LEU A 391 -1.84 -16.94 1.51
N GLN A 392 -1.67 -17.98 2.32
CA GLN A 392 -1.73 -17.82 3.77
C GLN A 392 -0.92 -18.84 4.55
N GLN A 393 -0.63 -18.55 5.82
CA GLN A 393 -0.22 -19.55 6.80
C GLN A 393 -1.40 -19.82 7.76
N PRO A 394 -2.21 -20.86 7.52
CA PRO A 394 -3.43 -21.11 8.27
C PRO A 394 -3.16 -21.56 9.71
N VAL A 395 -1.99 -22.17 9.99
CA VAL A 395 -1.65 -22.70 11.32
C VAL A 395 -0.41 -22.02 11.88
N LEU A 396 -0.64 -21.03 12.74
CA LEU A 396 0.37 -20.33 13.52
C LEU A 396 0.36 -20.82 14.97
N ASN A 397 1.55 -21.13 15.49
CA ASN A 397 1.79 -21.35 16.91
C ASN A 397 3.00 -20.49 17.28
N ILE A 398 2.75 -19.28 17.75
CA ILE A 398 3.77 -18.28 18.08
C ILE A 398 4.03 -18.34 19.59
N PRO A 399 5.17 -18.89 20.05
CA PRO A 399 5.51 -18.91 21.47
C PRO A 399 5.64 -17.48 22.01
N PRO A 400 5.38 -17.26 23.30
CA PRO A 400 5.62 -15.96 23.94
C PRO A 400 7.13 -15.64 24.01
N GLY A 401 7.46 -14.35 24.16
CA GLY A 401 8.82 -13.91 24.48
C GLY A 401 9.83 -13.91 23.32
N GLN A 402 9.39 -14.10 22.07
CA GLN A 402 10.30 -14.19 20.92
C GLN A 402 10.48 -12.82 20.28
N ALA A 403 11.70 -12.26 20.30
CA ALA A 403 11.99 -10.98 19.63
C ALA A 403 11.91 -11.08 18.10
N VAL A 404 12.31 -12.23 17.55
CA VAL A 404 12.25 -12.51 16.10
C VAL A 404 11.85 -13.96 15.92
N LEU A 405 10.60 -14.21 15.51
CA LEU A 405 10.10 -15.52 15.13
C LEU A 405 9.71 -15.51 13.66
N ARG A 406 10.37 -16.32 12.83
CA ARG A 406 9.91 -16.57 11.46
C ARG A 406 8.91 -17.71 11.46
N SER A 407 7.79 -17.52 10.77
CA SER A 407 6.81 -18.57 10.55
C SER A 407 7.42 -19.71 9.73
N ASN A 408 6.80 -20.88 9.82
CA ASN A 408 6.97 -21.90 8.79
C ASN A 408 6.59 -21.32 7.43
N VAL A 409 7.30 -21.75 6.40
CA VAL A 409 7.07 -21.31 5.02
C VAL A 409 5.78 -21.96 4.52
N SER A 410 4.84 -21.13 4.10
CA SER A 410 3.66 -21.59 3.38
C SER A 410 3.99 -21.67 1.89
N VAL A 411 3.65 -22.77 1.23
CA VAL A 411 4.04 -23.05 -0.15
C VAL A 411 2.79 -23.21 -1.03
N CYS A 412 2.75 -22.45 -2.12
CA CYS A 412 1.93 -22.73 -3.29
C CYS A 412 2.80 -23.47 -4.31
N PRO A 413 2.70 -24.80 -4.42
CA PRO A 413 3.65 -25.59 -5.18
C PRO A 413 3.42 -25.45 -6.70
N SER A 414 4.45 -25.77 -7.48
CA SER A 414 4.42 -25.73 -8.96
C SER A 414 3.26 -26.54 -9.56
N GLU A 415 2.85 -27.62 -8.92
CA GLU A 415 1.76 -28.50 -9.31
C GLU A 415 0.40 -27.81 -9.23
N CYS A 416 0.26 -26.79 -8.37
CA CYS A 416 -0.92 -25.95 -8.30
C CYS A 416 -0.93 -24.93 -9.44
N THR A 417 0.17 -24.23 -9.65
CA THR A 417 0.26 -23.19 -10.70
C THR A 417 0.32 -23.79 -12.10
N ALA A 418 0.81 -25.02 -12.26
CA ALA A 418 0.78 -25.76 -13.53
C ALA A 418 -0.64 -25.95 -14.09
N LYS A 419 -1.68 -25.82 -13.24
CA LYS A 419 -3.09 -25.86 -13.65
C LYS A 419 -3.57 -24.57 -14.32
N PHE A 420 -2.77 -23.50 -14.31
CA PHE A 420 -3.14 -22.25 -14.97
C PHE A 420 -3.31 -22.49 -16.47
N LYS A 421 -4.39 -21.93 -17.05
CA LYS A 421 -4.69 -22.03 -18.49
C LYS A 421 -3.69 -21.24 -19.35
N GLY A 422 -2.83 -20.43 -18.74
CA GLY A 422 -1.78 -19.66 -19.39
C GLY A 422 -1.08 -18.70 -18.41
N PRO A 423 -0.18 -17.83 -18.91
CA PRO A 423 0.44 -16.78 -18.12
C PRO A 423 -0.58 -15.85 -17.45
N LEU A 424 -0.32 -15.47 -16.20
CA LEU A 424 -1.11 -14.51 -15.45
C LEU A 424 -0.33 -13.20 -15.32
N THR A 425 -1.06 -12.09 -15.37
CA THR A 425 -0.57 -10.75 -15.05
C THR A 425 -1.06 -10.36 -13.67
N LEU A 426 -0.14 -10.25 -12.71
CA LEU A 426 -0.39 -9.75 -11.36
C LEU A 426 -0.58 -8.23 -11.41
N LEU A 427 -1.54 -7.73 -10.62
CA LEU A 427 -1.92 -6.32 -10.58
C LEU A 427 -1.43 -5.66 -9.30
N ASP A 428 -1.93 -6.13 -8.16
CA ASP A 428 -1.53 -5.71 -6.82
C ASP A 428 -1.59 -6.88 -5.84
N GLY A 429 -1.04 -6.64 -4.66
CA GLY A 429 -1.12 -7.53 -3.51
C GLY A 429 -1.74 -6.83 -2.31
N PHE A 430 -2.20 -7.60 -1.33
CA PHE A 430 -2.56 -7.09 -0.01
C PHE A 430 -1.96 -8.03 1.04
N PHE A 431 -1.02 -7.52 1.82
CA PHE A 431 -0.42 -8.24 2.94
C PHE A 431 -1.17 -7.93 4.23
N HIS A 432 -1.37 -8.95 5.07
CA HIS A 432 -2.06 -8.78 6.34
C HIS A 432 -1.51 -9.69 7.44
N MET A 433 -1.30 -9.08 8.60
CA MET A 433 -0.89 -9.68 9.87
C MET A 433 -1.52 -8.88 11.03
N HIS A 434 -1.55 -9.42 12.23
CA HIS A 434 -1.99 -8.67 13.41
C HIS A 434 -0.82 -7.99 14.13
N GLY A 435 -1.01 -7.62 15.39
CA GLY A 435 -0.12 -6.73 16.13
C GLY A 435 1.28 -7.28 16.44
N LEU A 436 1.55 -8.56 16.26
CA LEU A 436 2.90 -9.14 16.39
C LEU A 436 3.70 -9.04 15.10
N GLY A 437 3.06 -8.78 13.96
CA GLY A 437 3.70 -8.76 12.65
C GLY A 437 4.80 -7.69 12.53
N LYS A 438 5.91 -8.09 11.90
CA LYS A 438 7.09 -7.23 11.67
C LYS A 438 7.54 -7.20 10.22
N SER A 439 7.47 -8.32 9.51
CA SER A 439 7.77 -8.37 8.08
C SER A 439 7.09 -9.55 7.43
N ILE A 440 6.88 -9.45 6.12
CA ILE A 440 6.19 -10.47 5.33
C ILE A 440 6.74 -10.44 3.90
N ILE A 441 6.95 -11.62 3.33
CA ILE A 441 7.50 -11.75 1.97
C ILE A 441 6.81 -12.88 1.22
N THR A 442 6.52 -12.64 -0.06
CA THR A 442 6.14 -13.68 -1.01
C THR A 442 7.21 -13.82 -2.08
N ARG A 443 7.93 -14.93 -2.03
CA ARG A 443 9.02 -15.26 -2.97
C ARG A 443 8.46 -16.09 -4.13
N ARG A 444 9.14 -16.04 -5.27
CA ARG A 444 8.77 -16.76 -6.49
C ARG A 444 9.96 -17.56 -6.99
N PHE A 445 9.71 -18.81 -7.35
CA PHE A 445 10.71 -19.71 -7.93
C PHE A 445 10.21 -20.26 -9.25
N ARG A 446 11.12 -20.43 -10.20
CA ARG A 446 10.86 -21.07 -11.49
C ARG A 446 11.94 -22.11 -11.74
N ASN A 447 11.56 -23.37 -11.90
CA ASN A 447 12.49 -24.49 -12.08
C ASN A 447 13.58 -24.50 -10.98
N GLY A 448 13.19 -24.26 -9.73
CA GLY A 448 14.08 -24.18 -8.56
C GLY A 448 14.99 -22.94 -8.48
N THR A 449 14.94 -22.04 -9.46
CA THR A 449 15.67 -20.77 -9.43
C THR A 449 14.79 -19.68 -8.81
N GLU A 450 15.30 -19.01 -7.79
CA GLU A 450 14.64 -17.86 -7.18
C GLU A 450 14.67 -16.65 -8.13
N LEU A 451 13.50 -16.04 -8.33
CA LEU A 451 13.32 -14.81 -9.09
C LEU A 451 12.97 -13.65 -8.14
N SER A 452 12.85 -12.44 -8.68
CA SER A 452 12.36 -11.29 -7.91
C SER A 452 11.04 -11.63 -7.19
N PRO A 453 10.93 -11.31 -5.89
CA PRO A 453 9.76 -11.65 -5.08
C PRO A 453 8.52 -10.98 -5.65
N VAL A 454 7.37 -11.62 -5.45
CA VAL A 454 6.08 -11.07 -5.85
C VAL A 454 5.77 -9.80 -5.06
N GLY A 455 6.12 -9.81 -3.78
CA GLY A 455 5.98 -8.64 -2.91
C GLY A 455 6.67 -8.88 -1.57
N GLN A 456 6.98 -7.79 -0.89
CA GLN A 456 7.59 -7.79 0.44
C GLN A 456 7.15 -6.54 1.20
N LEU A 457 6.97 -6.68 2.51
CA LEU A 457 7.02 -5.58 3.46
C LEU A 457 8.11 -5.88 4.47
N ARG A 458 9.18 -5.08 4.46
CA ARG A 458 10.29 -5.21 5.40
C ARG A 458 9.91 -4.75 6.79
N SER A 459 9.04 -3.74 6.86
CA SER A 459 8.60 -3.14 8.11
C SER A 459 7.09 -3.03 8.14
N TYR A 460 6.45 -4.15 8.45
CA TYR A 460 5.01 -4.22 8.63
C TYR A 460 4.56 -3.40 9.85
N ASP A 461 3.51 -2.62 9.66
CA ASP A 461 2.82 -1.89 10.70
C ASP A 461 1.33 -2.18 10.62
N TYR A 462 0.79 -2.73 11.70
CA TYR A 462 -0.62 -3.12 11.77
C TYR A 462 -1.57 -1.93 11.53
N GLU A 463 -1.14 -0.72 11.88
CA GLU A 463 -1.91 0.51 11.72
C GLU A 463 -1.91 1.05 10.27
N PHE A 464 -1.09 0.48 9.39
CA PHE A 464 -0.93 0.93 8.00
C PHE A 464 -1.13 -0.26 7.07
N GLN A 465 -2.36 -0.44 6.61
CA GLN A 465 -2.76 -1.52 5.71
C GLN A 465 -3.24 -0.94 4.38
N GLY A 466 -2.86 -1.58 3.28
CA GLY A 466 -3.20 -1.11 1.94
C GLY A 466 -2.66 -2.04 0.87
N ASN A 467 -3.11 -1.82 -0.38
CA ASN A 467 -2.61 -2.58 -1.50
C ASN A 467 -1.12 -2.28 -1.71
N THR A 468 -0.32 -3.32 -1.90
CA THR A 468 1.08 -3.22 -2.31
C THR A 468 1.19 -3.43 -3.82
N PRO A 469 1.87 -2.53 -4.54
CA PRO A 469 2.03 -2.68 -5.98
C PRO A 469 3.00 -3.84 -6.31
N ILE A 470 2.83 -4.46 -7.48
CA ILE A 470 3.72 -5.54 -7.96
C ILE A 470 4.82 -4.96 -8.86
N ASN A 471 6.07 -5.21 -8.48
CA ASN A 471 7.23 -4.84 -9.27
C ASN A 471 7.15 -5.40 -10.70
N SER A 472 7.61 -4.63 -11.68
CA SER A 472 7.52 -4.98 -13.11
C SER A 472 8.10 -6.38 -13.42
N GLU A 473 9.23 -6.73 -12.79
CA GLU A 473 9.91 -8.03 -12.92
C GLU A 473 9.08 -9.20 -12.36
N ALA A 474 8.16 -8.93 -11.44
CA ALA A 474 7.30 -9.91 -10.80
C ALA A 474 5.89 -9.97 -11.41
N ARG A 475 5.54 -9.08 -12.35
CA ARG A 475 4.18 -8.97 -12.90
C ARG A 475 3.68 -10.23 -13.61
N THR A 476 4.56 -11.04 -14.19
CA THR A 476 4.15 -12.26 -14.89
C THR A 476 4.37 -13.50 -14.03
N LEU A 477 3.28 -14.20 -13.72
CA LEU A 477 3.29 -15.52 -13.10
C LEU A 477 3.01 -16.57 -14.17
N LEU A 478 3.88 -17.58 -14.30
CA LEU A 478 3.75 -18.62 -15.32
C LEU A 478 3.23 -19.93 -14.72
N PRO A 479 2.56 -20.78 -15.53
CA PRO A 479 2.30 -22.16 -15.13
C PRO A 479 3.59 -22.87 -14.72
N GLY A 480 3.58 -23.53 -13.56
CA GLY A 480 4.74 -24.23 -12.99
C GLY A 480 5.63 -23.40 -12.07
N ASP A 481 5.33 -22.11 -11.84
CA ASP A 481 6.02 -21.32 -10.82
C ASP A 481 5.64 -21.79 -9.39
N THR A 482 6.58 -21.75 -8.46
CA THR A 482 6.31 -21.97 -7.02
C THR A 482 6.27 -20.62 -6.31
N LEU A 483 5.28 -20.40 -5.45
CA LEU A 483 5.22 -19.23 -4.57
C LEU A 483 5.39 -19.65 -3.11
N THR A 484 6.11 -18.85 -2.33
CA THR A 484 6.26 -19.11 -0.89
C THR A 484 5.95 -17.87 -0.08
N LEU A 485 5.15 -18.00 0.97
CA LEU A 485 4.83 -16.93 1.92
C LEU A 485 5.50 -17.20 3.26
N GLN A 486 6.20 -16.19 3.81
CA GLN A 486 6.76 -16.25 5.16
C GLN A 486 6.54 -14.93 5.89
N CYS A 487 6.17 -15.05 7.16
CA CYS A 487 5.90 -13.95 8.07
C CYS A 487 6.91 -13.93 9.22
N THR A 488 7.28 -12.74 9.70
CA THR A 488 8.12 -12.56 10.89
C THR A 488 7.32 -11.83 11.96
N PHE A 489 7.40 -12.35 13.19
CA PHE A 489 6.68 -11.85 14.36
C PHE A 489 7.63 -11.49 15.50
N ASP A 490 7.15 -10.61 16.38
CA ASP A 490 7.76 -10.28 17.67
C ASP A 490 6.69 -10.47 18.75
N SER A 491 6.85 -11.51 19.57
CA SER A 491 5.94 -11.88 20.64
C SER A 491 6.48 -11.56 22.03
N THR A 492 7.46 -10.65 22.14
CA THR A 492 8.05 -10.24 23.44
C THR A 492 7.02 -9.71 24.43
N SER A 493 5.96 -9.09 23.93
CA SER A 493 4.84 -8.57 24.73
C SER A 493 3.85 -9.64 25.21
N ARG A 494 3.89 -10.86 24.65
CA ARG A 494 2.94 -11.92 24.95
C ARG A 494 3.43 -12.81 26.08
N ARG A 495 2.50 -13.29 26.90
CA ARG A 495 2.76 -14.24 28.00
C ARG A 495 2.33 -15.68 27.67
N ASN A 496 1.40 -15.84 26.74
CA ASN A 496 0.84 -17.12 26.32
C ASN A 496 1.10 -17.38 24.83
N MET A 497 0.96 -18.64 24.43
CA MET A 497 0.98 -19.04 23.02
C MET A 497 -0.06 -18.25 22.22
N THR A 498 0.35 -17.61 21.14
CA THR A 498 -0.54 -16.93 20.19
C THR A 498 -0.83 -17.87 19.02
N ARG A 499 -2.11 -18.02 18.66
CA ARG A 499 -2.59 -18.92 17.60
C ARG A 499 -3.20 -18.13 16.45
N SER A 500 -3.43 -18.81 15.32
CA SER A 500 -4.22 -18.24 14.22
C SER A 500 -5.64 -17.88 14.67
N GLY A 501 -6.15 -16.73 14.25
CA GLY A 501 -7.53 -16.33 14.51
C GLY A 501 -7.82 -14.88 14.12
N PRO A 502 -9.11 -14.48 14.12
CA PRO A 502 -9.55 -13.16 13.65
C PRO A 502 -9.44 -12.04 14.71
N ALA A 503 -9.18 -12.37 15.99
CA ALA A 503 -9.03 -11.32 17.00
C ALA A 503 -7.65 -10.65 16.90
N THR A 504 -7.56 -9.36 17.26
CA THR A 504 -6.28 -8.63 17.34
C THR A 504 -5.24 -9.31 18.25
N ALA A 505 -5.71 -10.07 19.26
CA ALA A 505 -4.88 -10.86 20.15
C ALA A 505 -4.46 -12.22 19.56
N ASP A 506 -5.14 -12.71 18.53
CA ASP A 506 -4.68 -13.83 17.70
C ASP A 506 -3.68 -13.31 16.65
N GLU A 507 -3.24 -14.16 15.73
CA GLU A 507 -2.41 -13.75 14.60
C GLU A 507 -2.90 -14.25 13.24
N MET A 508 -2.42 -13.59 12.20
CA MET A 508 -2.69 -13.89 10.79
C MET A 508 -1.43 -13.71 9.95
N CYS A 509 -1.41 -14.35 8.79
CA CYS A 509 -0.33 -14.25 7.83
C CYS A 509 -0.91 -14.49 6.44
N PHE A 510 -1.29 -13.43 5.75
CA PHE A 510 -1.93 -13.46 4.43
C PHE A 510 -1.18 -12.62 3.41
N HIS A 511 -1.25 -13.08 2.17
CA HIS A 511 -1.01 -12.28 0.99
C HIS A 511 -2.09 -12.61 -0.04
N TRP A 512 -2.98 -11.65 -0.31
CA TRP A 512 -3.91 -11.74 -1.42
C TRP A 512 -3.30 -11.12 -2.66
N LEU A 513 -3.36 -11.82 -3.79
CA LEU A 513 -2.85 -11.37 -5.07
C LEU A 513 -3.98 -11.22 -6.07
N SER A 514 -4.14 -10.03 -6.64
CA SER A 514 -5.06 -9.81 -7.75
C SER A 514 -4.35 -10.01 -9.08
N TYR A 515 -5.03 -10.62 -10.05
CA TYR A 515 -4.42 -10.98 -11.34
C TYR A 515 -5.46 -11.10 -12.46
N TYR A 516 -4.99 -11.14 -13.71
CA TYR A 516 -5.80 -11.53 -14.86
C TYR A 516 -4.99 -12.35 -15.86
N PRO A 517 -5.63 -13.20 -16.69
CA PRO A 517 -7.05 -13.57 -16.66
C PRO A 517 -7.38 -14.46 -15.46
N ALA A 518 -8.56 -14.27 -14.85
CA ALA A 518 -9.04 -15.06 -13.73
C ALA A 518 -9.03 -16.57 -14.04
N GLN A 519 -8.63 -17.38 -13.05
CA GLN A 519 -8.69 -18.84 -13.13
C GLN A 519 -9.84 -19.37 -12.26
N GLU A 520 -10.77 -20.13 -12.86
CA GLU A 520 -11.97 -20.63 -12.18
C GLU A 520 -11.64 -21.53 -10.98
N ASP A 521 -10.56 -22.32 -11.08
CA ASP A 521 -10.15 -23.29 -10.07
C ASP A 521 -9.00 -22.79 -9.18
N MET A 522 -8.76 -21.47 -9.13
CA MET A 522 -7.69 -20.90 -8.29
C MET A 522 -8.16 -19.64 -7.54
N GLY A 523 -8.65 -19.86 -6.31
CA GLY A 523 -8.96 -18.82 -5.31
C GLY A 523 -8.01 -18.84 -4.10
N LEU A 524 -7.36 -19.98 -3.84
CA LEU A 524 -6.38 -20.13 -2.77
C LEU A 524 -5.26 -21.09 -3.14
N CYS A 525 -4.09 -20.89 -2.55
CA CYS A 525 -2.95 -21.78 -2.71
C CYS A 525 -1.97 -21.65 -1.54
N TYR A 526 -1.82 -22.69 -0.72
CA TYR A 526 -0.91 -22.66 0.44
C TYR A 526 -0.68 -24.04 1.06
N SER A 527 0.32 -24.14 1.94
CA SER A 527 0.60 -25.31 2.78
C SER A 527 0.27 -25.05 4.25
N PHE A 528 0.30 -26.10 5.09
CA PHE A 528 -0.12 -26.04 6.49
C PHE A 528 1.06 -26.23 7.44
N GLY A 529 1.72 -25.16 7.86
CA GLY A 529 2.85 -25.23 8.78
C GLY A 529 3.95 -26.20 8.31
N ASN A 530 4.34 -27.15 9.17
CA ASN A 530 5.32 -28.20 8.85
C ASN A 530 4.71 -29.46 8.22
N ARG A 531 3.45 -29.40 7.79
CA ARG A 531 2.76 -30.58 7.26
C ARG A 531 3.10 -30.78 5.79
N PRO A 532 3.25 -32.03 5.32
CA PRO A 532 3.74 -32.34 3.97
C PRO A 532 2.64 -32.24 2.90
N PHE A 533 1.72 -31.28 3.05
CA PHE A 533 0.64 -31.11 2.08
C PHE A 533 0.27 -29.65 1.84
N SER A 534 -0.13 -29.39 0.60
CA SER A 534 -0.62 -28.11 0.11
C SER A 534 -2.03 -28.26 -0.42
N VAL A 535 -2.79 -27.17 -0.44
CA VAL A 535 -4.12 -27.08 -1.03
C VAL A 535 -4.15 -25.97 -2.07
N CYS A 536 -4.79 -26.23 -3.20
CA CYS A 536 -5.14 -25.20 -4.17
C CYS A 536 -6.46 -25.52 -4.87
N GLY A 537 -7.26 -24.49 -5.06
CA GLY A 537 -8.61 -24.62 -5.59
C GLY A 537 -9.37 -23.30 -5.53
N ALA A 538 -10.62 -23.30 -6.02
CA ALA A 538 -11.49 -22.13 -5.95
C ALA A 538 -11.85 -21.71 -4.51
N SER A 539 -11.96 -22.68 -3.60
CA SER A 539 -12.35 -22.43 -2.20
C SER A 539 -11.83 -23.54 -1.28
N MET A 540 -11.74 -23.24 0.02
CA MET A 540 -11.33 -24.24 1.03
C MET A 540 -12.42 -25.32 1.13
N PRO A 541 -12.07 -26.61 1.04
CA PRO A 541 -13.03 -27.67 1.31
C PRO A 541 -13.56 -27.53 2.74
N LYS A 542 -14.88 -27.48 2.91
CA LYS A 542 -15.51 -27.32 4.24
C LYS A 542 -14.99 -28.36 5.25
N GLN A 543 -14.82 -29.60 4.80
CA GLN A 543 -14.29 -30.70 5.61
C GLN A 543 -12.87 -30.42 6.14
N LEU A 544 -12.02 -29.77 5.34
CA LEU A 544 -10.68 -29.37 5.76
C LEU A 544 -10.74 -28.18 6.72
N SER A 545 -11.63 -27.21 6.46
CA SER A 545 -11.87 -26.08 7.37
C SER A 545 -12.34 -26.56 8.76
N ASP A 546 -13.36 -27.43 8.80
CA ASP A 546 -13.88 -28.01 10.04
C ASP A 546 -12.79 -28.78 10.81
N ALA A 547 -11.93 -29.52 10.10
CA ALA A 547 -10.84 -30.30 10.68
C ALA A 547 -9.75 -29.41 11.31
N LEU A 548 -9.42 -28.28 10.69
CA LEU A 548 -8.39 -27.35 11.17
C LEU A 548 -8.87 -26.49 12.34
N HIS A 549 -10.15 -26.12 12.36
CA HIS A 549 -10.74 -25.28 13.41
C HIS A 549 -11.28 -26.09 14.60
N SER A 550 -11.26 -27.43 14.54
CA SER A 550 -11.68 -28.31 15.64
C SER A 550 -10.75 -28.15 16.86
N ARG A 551 -11.16 -27.31 17.81
CA ARG A 551 -10.46 -27.10 19.10
C ARG A 551 -10.51 -28.31 20.04
N ASN A 552 -11.36 -29.31 19.76
CA ASN A 552 -11.69 -30.40 20.69
C ASN A 552 -11.15 -31.79 20.32
N GLY A 553 -10.28 -31.94 19.31
CA GLY A 553 -9.54 -33.20 19.08
C GLY A 553 -10.38 -34.46 18.83
N THR A 554 -11.69 -34.33 18.59
CA THR A 554 -12.63 -35.47 18.43
C THR A 554 -12.80 -35.94 16.99
N SER A 555 -12.25 -35.22 16.01
CA SER A 555 -12.22 -35.70 14.62
C SER A 555 -10.90 -36.41 14.33
N ASN A 556 -10.94 -37.55 13.64
CA ASN A 556 -9.75 -38.22 13.13
C ASN A 556 -9.19 -37.39 11.95
N VAL A 557 -8.60 -36.24 12.27
CA VAL A 557 -8.03 -35.28 11.32
C VAL A 557 -7.07 -35.97 10.35
N ALA A 558 -6.30 -36.95 10.83
CA ALA A 558 -5.40 -37.74 10.00
C ALA A 558 -6.15 -38.56 8.94
N ALA A 559 -7.23 -39.27 9.31
CA ALA A 559 -8.03 -40.02 8.34
C ALA A 559 -8.73 -39.12 7.32
N GLN A 560 -9.23 -37.96 7.74
CA GLN A 560 -9.83 -36.97 6.83
C GLN A 560 -8.78 -36.40 5.86
N MET A 561 -7.58 -36.10 6.35
CA MET A 561 -6.47 -35.63 5.51
C MET A 561 -5.99 -36.69 4.52
N MET A 562 -5.88 -37.94 4.94
CA MET A 562 -5.52 -39.05 4.04
C MET A 562 -6.57 -39.26 2.95
N LYS A 563 -7.86 -39.11 3.29
CA LYS A 563 -8.95 -39.14 2.30
C LYS A 563 -8.86 -37.96 1.32
N LEU A 564 -8.59 -36.75 1.80
CA LEU A 564 -8.43 -35.59 0.93
C LEU A 564 -7.20 -35.69 0.03
N LEU A 565 -6.12 -36.35 0.49
CA LEU A 565 -4.96 -36.71 -0.33
C LEU A 565 -5.34 -37.75 -1.40
N SER A 566 -6.07 -38.81 -1.04
CA SER A 566 -6.51 -39.83 -2.01
C SER A 566 -7.46 -39.25 -3.07
N ASP A 567 -8.29 -38.29 -2.67
CA ASP A 567 -9.26 -37.62 -3.55
C ASP A 567 -8.59 -36.52 -4.42
N GLY A 568 -7.28 -36.31 -4.30
CA GLY A 568 -6.52 -35.32 -5.08
C GLY A 568 -6.80 -33.86 -4.69
N VAL A 569 -7.46 -33.64 -3.56
CA VAL A 569 -7.79 -32.31 -3.00
C VAL A 569 -6.58 -31.69 -2.30
N LEU A 570 -5.79 -32.53 -1.63
CA LEU A 570 -4.48 -32.17 -1.09
C LEU A 570 -3.38 -32.68 -2.03
N LEU A 571 -2.36 -31.86 -2.25
CA LEU A 571 -1.15 -32.24 -2.96
C LEU A 571 -0.02 -32.49 -1.96
N PRO A 572 0.91 -33.42 -2.22
CA PRO A 572 2.16 -33.50 -1.47
C PRO A 572 2.87 -32.15 -1.53
N ALA A 573 3.32 -31.64 -0.38
CA ALA A 573 4.18 -30.46 -0.39
C ALA A 573 5.59 -30.88 -0.83
N ALA A 574 6.11 -30.24 -1.88
CA ALA A 574 7.53 -30.31 -2.20
C ALA A 574 8.37 -29.81 -1.00
N ASP A 575 9.60 -30.31 -0.90
CA ASP A 575 10.51 -30.06 0.22
C ASP A 575 10.66 -28.55 0.50
N PRO A 576 10.36 -28.07 1.73
CA PRO A 576 10.48 -26.66 2.11
C PRO A 576 11.92 -26.11 2.04
N ALA A 577 12.93 -26.92 1.68
CA ALA A 577 14.32 -26.53 1.58
C ALA A 577 14.57 -25.27 0.73
N GLU A 578 13.84 -25.05 -0.37
CA GLU A 578 14.02 -23.86 -1.23
C GLU A 578 13.70 -22.53 -0.52
N GLY A 579 12.73 -22.54 0.42
CA GLY A 579 12.31 -21.35 1.17
C GLY A 579 13.07 -21.10 2.49
N SER A 580 13.91 -22.04 2.94
CA SER A 580 14.56 -21.99 4.26
C SER A 580 15.68 -20.95 4.38
N LYS A 581 16.32 -20.59 3.26
CA LYS A 581 17.36 -19.55 3.24
C LYS A 581 16.73 -18.17 3.30
N PRO A 582 17.29 -17.21 4.07
CA PRO A 582 16.85 -15.82 4.00
C PRO A 582 16.95 -15.31 2.56
N TYR A 583 15.91 -14.62 2.08
CA TYR A 583 15.99 -13.91 0.82
C TYR A 583 17.14 -12.90 0.86
N ARG A 584 17.96 -12.88 -0.19
CA ARG A 584 19.05 -11.91 -0.35
C ARG A 584 18.79 -11.08 -1.59
N GLU A 585 18.68 -9.79 -1.40
CA GLU A 585 18.51 -8.87 -2.51
C GLU A 585 19.82 -8.64 -3.27
N VAL A 586 19.66 -8.29 -4.54
CA VAL A 586 20.74 -7.76 -5.37
C VAL A 586 20.82 -6.27 -5.09
N CYS A 587 22.00 -5.81 -4.67
CA CYS A 587 22.21 -4.44 -4.23
C CYS A 587 23.63 -3.96 -4.57
N SER A 588 23.86 -2.65 -4.47
CA SER A 588 25.14 -1.99 -4.67
C SER A 588 25.78 -1.58 -3.33
N SER A 589 27.01 -2.03 -3.11
CA SER A 589 27.80 -1.74 -1.90
C SER A 589 28.93 -0.73 -2.14
N LYS A 590 29.09 -0.23 -3.38
CA LYS A 590 30.11 0.76 -3.70
C LYS A 590 29.67 2.14 -3.18
N PRO A 591 30.59 3.01 -2.74
CA PRO A 591 30.26 4.39 -2.43
C PRO A 591 29.76 5.12 -3.68
N VAL A 592 28.81 6.04 -3.49
CA VAL A 592 28.38 6.97 -4.54
C VAL A 592 29.57 7.88 -4.89
N ALA A 593 30.08 7.75 -6.11
CA ALA A 593 31.29 8.44 -6.59
C ALA A 593 31.17 9.97 -6.54
#